data_AF-A0A845K1A2-F1
#
_entry.id   AF-A0A845K1A2-F1
#
_cell.length_a   1.000
_cell.length_b   1.000
_cell.length_c   1.000
_cell.angle_alpha   90.00
_cell.angle_beta   90.00
_cell.angle_gamma   90.00
#
_symmetry.space_group_name_H-M   'P 1'
#
loop_
_entity.id
_entity.type
_entity.pdbx_description
1 polymer ?
#
loop_
_entity_poly.entity_id
_entity_poly.type
_entity_poly.pdbx_seq_one_letter_code
_entity_poly.pdbx_strand_id
1 'polypeptide(L)' 'MAFIVENAGGKASTGNQRILDITPTGIHDRLPLFIGSKKDVELAEERLAATVKKGGWFKWLSG' A
#
# COMPACT_ATOMS: atom_id res chain seq x y z
N MET A 1 8.62 2.23 7.49
CA MET A 1 7.71 3.04 8.34
C MET A 1 6.54 2.24 8.91
N ALA A 2 5.89 1.33 8.17
CA ALA A 2 4.71 0.58 8.63
C ALA A 2 4.84 -0.02 10.05
N PHE A 3 5.96 -0.71 10.34
CA PHE A 3 6.22 -1.28 11.67
C PHE A 3 6.11 -0.27 12.82
N ILE A 4 6.66 0.93 12.65
CA ILE A 4 6.64 1.95 13.70
C ILE A 4 5.20 2.45 13.92
N VAL A 5 4.50 2.76 12.84
CA VAL A 5 3.15 3.33 12.92
C VAL A 5 2.14 2.34 13.49
N GLU A 6 2.24 1.07 13.12
CA GLU A 6 1.35 0.05 13.68
C GLU A 6 1.62 -0.19 15.18
N ASN A 7 2.89 -0.20 15.61
CA ASN A 7 3.22 -0.27 17.04
C ASN A 7 2.78 0.97 17.83
N ALA A 8 2.62 2.12 17.16
CA ALA A 8 2.04 3.33 17.74
C ALA A 8 0.49 3.34 17.72
N GLY A 9 -0.16 2.26 17.30
CA GLY A 9 -1.63 2.14 17.22
C GLY A 9 -2.26 2.72 15.94
N GLY A 10 -1.45 3.11 14.96
CA GLY A 10 -1.90 3.51 13.63
C GLY A 10 -2.13 2.32 12.69
N LYS A 11 -2.37 2.62 11.40
CA LYS A 11 -2.54 1.62 10.33
C LYS A 11 -1.60 1.92 9.17
N ALA A 12 -1.11 0.88 8.50
CA ALA A 12 -0.34 0.97 7.27
C ALA A 12 -0.85 -0.05 6.23
N SER A 13 -1.19 0.41 5.03
CA SER A 13 -1.86 -0.38 4.00
C SER A 13 -1.45 0.04 2.60
N THR A 14 -1.57 -0.87 1.63
CA THR A 14 -1.49 -0.58 0.19
C THR A 14 -2.79 -0.05 -0.40
N GLY A 15 -3.83 0.08 0.42
CA GLY A 15 -5.19 0.36 -0.02
C GLY A 15 -6.10 -0.87 0.05
N ASN A 16 -5.52 -2.07 0.01
CA ASN A 16 -6.25 -3.35 0.01
C ASN A 16 -5.57 -4.47 0.80
N GLN A 17 -4.32 -4.28 1.22
CA GLN A 17 -3.54 -5.26 1.96
C GLN A 17 -2.66 -4.53 2.97
N ARG A 18 -2.47 -5.13 4.15
CA ARG A 18 -1.55 -4.62 5.18
C ARG A 18 -0.11 -4.71 4.69
N ILE A 19 0.67 -3.65 4.89
CA ILE A 19 2.06 -3.55 4.37
C ILE A 19 2.97 -4.64 4.94
N LEU A 20 2.84 -4.97 6.22
CA LEU A 20 3.71 -5.96 6.88
C LEU A 20 3.40 -7.42 6.49
N ASP A 21 2.29 -7.68 5.80
CA ASP A 21 1.92 -9.02 5.34
C ASP A 21 2.37 -9.26 3.88
N ILE A 22 3.01 -8.28 3.25
CA ILE A 22 3.43 -8.35 1.85
C ILE A 22 4.82 -8.98 1.76
N THR A 23 4.93 -10.05 0.97
CA THR A 23 6.22 -10.56 0.52
C THR A 23 6.68 -9.78 -0.72
N PRO A 24 7.77 -9.00 -0.65
CA PRO A 24 8.26 -8.24 -1.80
C PRO A 24 8.75 -9.16 -2.92
N THR A 25 8.60 -8.71 -4.17
CA THR A 25 9.10 -9.45 -5.35
C THR A 25 10.55 -9.12 -5.70
N GLY A 26 11.12 -8.06 -5.10
CA GLY A 26 12.51 -7.64 -5.27
C GLY A 26 12.87 -6.46 -4.37
N ILE A 27 14.15 -6.07 -4.35
CA ILE A 27 14.66 -5.02 -3.45
C ILE A 27 14.17 -3.60 -3.78
N HIS A 28 13.70 -3.38 -5.01
CA HIS A 28 13.16 -2.10 -5.49
C HIS A 28 11.66 -2.17 -5.80
N ASP A 29 10.96 -3.14 -5.20
CA ASP A 29 9.51 -3.25 -5.36
C ASP A 29 8.81 -2.01 -4.80
N ARG A 30 7.80 -1.52 -5.52
CA ARG A 30 7.07 -0.30 -5.18
C ARG A 30 5.59 -0.60 -5.10
N LEU A 31 4.98 -0.11 -4.02
CA LEU A 31 3.58 -0.29 -3.73
C LEU A 31 3.01 1.05 -3.23
N PRO A 32 1.70 1.30 -3.40
CA PRO A 32 1.06 2.43 -2.74
C PRO A 32 1.21 2.33 -1.22
N LEU A 33 1.17 3.48 -0.57
CA LEU A 33 1.32 3.58 0.88
C LEU A 33 0.25 4.52 1.44
N PHE A 34 -0.66 3.94 2.23
CA PHE A 34 -1.58 4.64 3.11
C PHE A 34 -1.12 4.39 4.54
N ILE A 35 -0.76 5.44 5.27
CA ILE A 35 -0.18 5.29 6.61
C ILE A 35 -0.59 6.48 7.50
N GLY A 36 -0.96 6.19 8.76
CA GLY A 36 -1.37 7.22 9.70
C GLY A 36 -2.38 6.74 10.73
N SER A 37 -3.29 7.64 11.13
CA SER A 37 -4.38 7.31 12.05
C SER A 37 -5.26 6.22 11.43
N LYS A 38 -5.71 5.25 12.23
CA LYS A 38 -6.44 4.09 11.73
C LYS A 38 -7.71 4.48 10.94
N LYS A 39 -8.47 5.45 11.46
CA LYS A 39 -9.72 5.92 10.85
C LYS A 39 -9.50 6.64 9.53
N ASP A 40 -8.46 7.47 9.44
CA ASP A 40 -8.15 8.20 8.20
C ASP A 40 -7.65 7.25 7.12
N VAL A 41 -6.86 6.23 7.49
CA VAL A 41 -6.41 5.19 6.57
C VAL A 41 -7.60 4.37 6.06
N GLU A 42 -8.54 3.98 6.92
CA GLU A 42 -9.76 3.26 6.51
C GLU A 42 -10.63 4.10 5.58
N LEU A 43 -10.80 5.39 5.86
CA LEU A 43 -11.51 6.31 4.98
C LEU A 43 -10.81 6.44 3.61
N ALA A 44 -9.47 6.56 3.62
CA ALA A 44 -8.69 6.64 2.39
C ALA A 44 -8.77 5.34 1.58
N GLU A 45 -8.76 4.17 2.22
CA GLU A 45 -8.99 2.89 1.56
C GLU A 45 -10.35 2.87 0.86
N GLU A 46 -11.43 3.21 1.57
CA GLU A 46 -12.79 3.22 1.03
C GLU A 46 -12.93 4.14 -0.19
N ARG A 47 -12.27 5.30 -0.17
CA ARG A 47 -12.47 6.36 -1.18
C ARG A 47 -11.45 6.34 -2.31
N LEU A 48 -10.23 5.83 -2.07
CA LEU A 48 -9.11 5.99 -2.99
C LEU A 48 -8.54 4.65 -3.49
N ALA A 49 -8.73 3.53 -2.77
CA ALA A 49 -8.05 2.27 -3.09
C ALA A 49 -8.45 1.65 -4.44
N ALA A 50 -9.65 1.95 -4.95
CA ALA A 50 -10.12 1.45 -6.25
C ALA A 50 -9.23 1.86 -7.45
N THR A 51 -8.30 2.80 -7.27
CA THR A 51 -7.46 3.35 -8.34
C THR A 51 -6.07 2.71 -8.47
N VAL A 52 -5.68 1.82 -7.57
CA VAL A 52 -4.37 1.16 -7.61
C VAL A 52 -4.39 -0.03 -8.59
N LYS A 53 -4.02 0.20 -9.85
CA LYS A 53 -3.73 -0.89 -10.80
C LYS A 53 -2.33 -1.49 -10.56
N LYS A 54 -2.27 -2.79 -10.25
CA LYS A 54 -1.05 -3.60 -10.40
C LYS A 54 -0.60 -3.57 -11.87
N GLY A 55 0.62 -3.10 -12.16
CA GLY A 55 1.36 -3.51 -13.36
C GLY A 55 1.36 -2.60 -14.59
N GLY A 56 1.19 -1.27 -14.46
CA GLY A 56 1.19 -0.36 -15.63
C GLY A 56 2.50 -0.29 -16.44
N TRP A 57 3.66 -0.42 -15.79
CA TRP A 57 4.96 -0.19 -16.41
C TRP A 57 5.53 -1.36 -17.24
N PHE A 58 5.20 -2.60 -16.90
CA PHE A 58 5.72 -3.79 -17.58
C PHE A 58 5.01 -4.00 -18.93
N LYS A 59 3.73 -3.61 -18.99
CA LYS A 59 2.89 -3.68 -20.20
C LYS A 59 3.35 -2.73 -21.32
N TRP A 60 4.09 -1.67 -21.01
CA TRP A 60 4.54 -0.68 -22.01
C TRP A 60 5.87 -1.08 -22.68
N LEU A 61 6.64 -1.98 -22.07
CA LEU A 61 7.94 -2.46 -22.59
C LEU A 61 7.82 -3.72 -23.46
N SER A 62 6.62 -4.28 -23.59
CA SER A 62 6.34 -5.51 -24.35
C SER A 62 5.69 -5.23 -25.72
N GLY A 63 5.67 -3.96 -26.16
CA GLY A 63 5.11 -3.51 -27.44
C GLY A 63 6.19 -2.98 -28.37
#